data_AF-A0A7C1P082-F1
#
_entry.id   AF-A0A7C1P082-F1
#
_cell.length_a   1.000
_cell.length_b   1.000
_cell.length_c   1.000
_cell.angle_alpha   90.00
_cell.angle_beta   90.00
_cell.angle_gamma   90.00
#
_symmetry.space_group_name_H-M   'P 1'
#
loop_
_entity.id
_entity.type
_entity.pdbx_description
1 polymer ?
#
loop_
_entity_poly.entity_id
_entity_poly.type
_entity_poly.pdbx_seq_one_letter_code
_entity_poly.pdbx_strand_id
1 'polypeptide(L)'
;ANIILPDADLETAVRKGVEGCFGNSGQSCDAPTRMLVPADRHDEALHIAREAADAHKVGDPRAEDTVLGPVVSDVQYSKIQRLIEVGIEEGALLVTGGPGRPEGLNRGYYIRPTVFGHVTPDMTIAREEIFGPVLSIMPYETEEEAIAIGNDTVYGLAAYVQSRDIDHARRVAARMRAGSVYLNYPDWDTSAPFGGYKQSGNGREYADWGIHDFLEIKGIVGWGA
;
A
#
# COMPACT_ATOMS: atom_id res chain seq x y z
N ALA A 1 3.74 -4.43 -1.76
CA ALA A 1 4.50 -3.40 -2.50
C ALA A 1 3.82 -3.11 -3.82
N ASN A 2 3.94 -1.91 -4.36
CA ASN A 2 3.41 -1.49 -5.66
C ASN A 2 4.57 -1.21 -6.63
N ILE A 3 4.77 -2.08 -7.62
CA ILE A 3 5.85 -1.99 -8.61
C ILE A 3 5.31 -1.32 -9.86
N ILE A 4 5.86 -0.17 -10.23
CA ILE A 4 5.57 0.51 -11.49
C ILE A 4 6.67 0.15 -12.49
N LEU A 5 6.38 -0.70 -13.48
CA LEU A 5 7.38 -1.14 -14.46
C LEU A 5 7.77 -0.02 -15.44
N PRO A 6 8.94 -0.11 -16.12
CA PRO A 6 9.43 0.97 -16.99
C PRO A 6 8.48 1.34 -18.13
N ASP A 7 7.69 0.37 -18.60
CA ASP A 7 6.73 0.56 -19.69
C ASP A 7 5.37 1.10 -19.22
N ALA A 8 5.15 1.23 -17.91
CA ALA A 8 3.91 1.71 -17.35
C ALA A 8 3.63 3.19 -17.69
N ASP A 9 2.35 3.53 -17.74
CA ASP A 9 1.93 4.93 -17.71
C ASP A 9 2.17 5.51 -16.31
N LEU A 10 3.32 6.18 -16.12
CA LEU A 10 3.76 6.62 -14.80
C LEU A 10 2.76 7.57 -14.15
N GLU A 11 2.22 8.53 -14.90
CA GLU A 11 1.27 9.49 -14.33
C GLU A 11 0.04 8.77 -13.78
N THR A 12 -0.58 7.92 -14.59
CA THR A 12 -1.75 7.14 -14.16
C THR A 12 -1.40 6.21 -12.99
N ALA A 13 -0.25 5.54 -13.06
CA ALA A 13 0.18 4.57 -12.06
C ALA A 13 0.49 5.23 -10.71
N VAL A 14 1.21 6.35 -10.70
CA VAL A 14 1.54 7.06 -9.47
C VAL A 14 0.29 7.67 -8.84
N ARG A 15 -0.58 8.34 -9.62
CA ARG A 15 -1.82 8.95 -9.10
C ARG A 15 -2.72 7.88 -8.45
N LYS A 16 -2.99 6.78 -9.14
CA LYS A 16 -3.79 5.67 -8.59
C LYS A 16 -3.13 5.00 -7.39
N GLY A 17 -1.80 4.90 -7.38
CA GLY A 17 -1.06 4.38 -6.23
C GLY A 17 -1.18 5.26 -4.99
N VAL A 18 -1.16 6.59 -5.15
CA VAL A 18 -1.43 7.54 -4.06
C VAL A 18 -2.87 7.40 -3.57
N GLU A 19 -3.85 7.39 -4.47
CA GLU A 19 -5.28 7.21 -4.13
C GLU A 19 -5.50 5.90 -3.37
N GLY A 20 -4.95 4.78 -3.86
CA GLY A 20 -5.04 3.49 -3.21
C GLY A 20 -4.35 3.46 -1.85
N CYS A 21 -3.21 4.15 -1.70
CA CYS A 21 -2.51 4.26 -0.41
C CYS A 21 -3.30 5.08 0.61
N PHE A 22 -4.00 6.13 0.17
CA PHE A 22 -4.66 7.09 1.06
C PHE A 22 -6.13 6.77 1.31
N GLY A 23 -6.73 5.84 0.56
CA GLY A 23 -8.05 5.29 0.83
C GLY A 23 -8.24 4.92 2.31
N ASN A 24 -9.41 5.26 2.87
CA ASN A 24 -9.71 5.13 4.31
C ASN A 24 -8.69 5.84 5.24
N SER A 25 -8.14 6.98 4.79
CA SER A 25 -7.03 7.67 5.47
C SER A 25 -5.83 6.74 5.72
N GLY A 26 -5.56 5.84 4.78
CA GLY A 26 -4.47 4.85 4.82
C GLY A 26 -4.62 3.77 5.90
N GLN A 27 -5.81 3.61 6.47
CA GLN A 27 -6.13 2.56 7.45
C GLN A 27 -6.66 1.32 6.73
N SER A 28 -5.87 0.76 5.83
CA SER A 28 -6.16 -0.50 5.15
C SER A 28 -4.96 -1.42 5.17
N CYS A 29 -5.21 -2.71 5.40
CA CYS A 29 -4.17 -3.73 5.49
C CYS A 29 -3.48 -4.01 4.15
N ASP A 30 -4.19 -3.81 3.04
CA ASP A 30 -3.72 -4.04 1.67
C ASP A 30 -3.28 -2.76 0.94
N ALA A 31 -3.21 -1.62 1.65
CA ALA A 31 -2.79 -0.36 1.07
C ALA A 31 -1.39 -0.46 0.42
N PRO A 32 -1.19 0.06 -0.81
CA PRO A 32 0.09 0.04 -1.54
C PRO A 32 1.11 1.07 -1.00
N THR A 33 1.43 1.01 0.30
CA THR A 33 2.25 2.02 1.03
C THR A 33 3.73 2.08 0.63
N ARG A 34 4.23 1.11 -0.15
CA ARG A 34 5.58 1.12 -0.73
C ARG A 34 5.48 1.09 -2.24
N MET A 35 5.80 2.21 -2.88
CA MET A 35 5.78 2.36 -4.33
C MET A 35 7.21 2.31 -4.88
N LEU A 36 7.46 1.37 -5.76
CA LEU A 36 8.74 1.14 -6.43
C LEU A 36 8.66 1.70 -7.85
N VAL A 37 9.56 2.62 -8.18
CA VAL A 37 9.62 3.31 -9.48
C VAL A 37 11.01 3.20 -10.12
N PRO A 38 11.12 3.21 -11.46
CA PRO A 38 12.43 3.26 -12.12
C PRO A 38 13.23 4.47 -11.65
N ALA A 39 14.51 4.26 -11.33
CA ALA A 39 15.38 5.29 -10.74
C ALA A 39 15.51 6.55 -11.64
N ASP A 40 15.51 6.37 -12.95
CA ASP A 40 15.57 7.45 -13.95
C ASP A 40 14.27 8.26 -14.05
N ARG A 41 13.17 7.78 -13.46
CA ARG A 41 11.86 8.44 -13.41
C ARG A 41 11.41 8.79 -11.99
N HIS A 42 12.30 8.64 -11.01
CA HIS A 42 11.97 8.83 -9.60
C HIS A 42 11.47 10.25 -9.31
N ASP A 43 12.18 11.28 -9.78
CA ASP A 43 11.80 12.68 -9.53
C ASP A 43 10.48 13.07 -10.23
N GLU A 44 10.23 12.53 -11.42
CA GLU A 44 8.94 12.65 -12.14
C GLU A 44 7.82 12.06 -11.28
N ALA A 45 8.03 10.85 -10.73
CA ALA A 45 7.08 10.20 -9.86
C ALA A 45 6.83 10.98 -8.56
N LEU A 46 7.86 11.56 -7.94
CA LEU A 46 7.69 12.39 -6.75
C LEU A 46 6.83 13.62 -7.03
N HIS A 47 7.02 14.26 -8.19
CA HIS A 47 6.21 15.40 -8.60
C HIS A 47 4.73 15.01 -8.78
N ILE A 48 4.45 13.93 -9.51
CA ILE A 48 3.08 13.42 -9.70
C ILE A 48 2.44 13.04 -8.35
N ALA A 49 3.21 12.36 -7.49
CA ALA A 49 2.73 11.93 -6.18
C ALA A 49 2.38 13.11 -5.27
N ARG A 50 3.18 14.19 -5.32
CA ARG A 50 2.89 15.44 -4.62
C ARG A 50 1.57 16.03 -5.06
N GLU A 51 1.37 16.21 -6.37
CA GLU A 51 0.13 16.77 -6.90
C GLU A 51 -1.09 15.94 -6.51
N ALA A 52 -0.98 14.61 -6.60
CA ALA A 52 -2.05 13.70 -6.20
C ALA A 52 -2.35 13.79 -4.70
N ALA A 53 -1.32 13.85 -3.85
CA ALA A 53 -1.46 13.96 -2.41
C ALA A 53 -2.10 15.31 -2.00
N ASP A 54 -1.61 16.42 -2.57
CA ASP A 54 -2.08 17.77 -2.26
C ASP A 54 -3.54 18.01 -2.73
N ALA A 55 -4.03 17.22 -3.68
CA ALA A 55 -5.43 17.26 -4.13
C ALA A 55 -6.43 16.65 -3.12
N HIS A 56 -5.97 15.88 -2.13
CA HIS A 56 -6.84 15.27 -1.13
C HIS A 56 -7.29 16.29 -0.09
N LYS A 57 -8.58 16.65 -0.11
CA LYS A 57 -9.16 17.50 0.95
C LYS A 57 -9.35 16.69 2.23
N VAL A 58 -8.57 17.02 3.26
CA VAL A 58 -8.74 16.49 4.63
C VAL A 58 -9.73 17.37 5.39
N GLY A 59 -10.74 16.79 6.03
CA GLY A 59 -11.80 17.59 6.67
C GLY A 59 -12.82 16.80 7.49
N ASP A 60 -13.88 17.49 7.92
CA ASP A 60 -15.00 16.86 8.63
C ASP A 60 -15.64 15.80 7.74
N PRO A 61 -15.73 14.52 8.16
CA PRO A 61 -16.37 13.46 7.39
C PRO A 61 -17.84 13.72 7.00
N ARG A 62 -18.49 14.74 7.59
CA ARG A 62 -19.85 15.17 7.23
C ARG A 62 -19.90 16.20 6.11
N ALA A 63 -18.77 16.81 5.73
CA ALA A 63 -18.72 17.78 4.65
C ALA A 63 -18.63 17.08 3.29
N GLU A 64 -19.43 17.52 2.32
CA GLU A 64 -19.57 16.88 0.99
C GLU A 64 -18.27 16.83 0.19
N ASP A 65 -17.35 17.77 0.43
CA ASP A 65 -16.09 17.88 -0.30
C ASP A 65 -14.89 17.26 0.44
N THR A 66 -15.12 16.63 1.61
CA THR A 66 -14.05 15.91 2.32
C THR A 66 -13.75 14.59 1.63
N VAL A 67 -12.48 14.40 1.29
CA VAL A 67 -11.96 13.15 0.71
C VAL A 67 -11.39 12.26 1.81
N LEU A 68 -10.67 12.84 2.77
CA LEU A 68 -10.03 12.09 3.87
C LEU A 68 -10.51 12.58 5.24
N GLY A 69 -10.99 11.64 6.05
CA GLY A 69 -11.36 11.88 7.45
C GLY A 69 -10.18 11.73 8.42
N PRO A 70 -10.45 11.83 9.74
CA PRO A 70 -9.43 11.56 10.75
C PRO A 70 -9.11 10.07 10.84
N VAL A 71 -7.95 9.74 11.42
CA VAL A 71 -7.66 8.37 11.84
C VAL A 71 -8.42 8.01 13.11
N VAL A 72 -8.56 6.71 13.37
CA VAL A 72 -9.51 6.15 14.33
C VAL A 72 -9.30 6.58 15.78
N SER A 73 -8.07 6.88 16.20
CA SER A 73 -7.75 7.15 17.60
C SER A 73 -6.47 7.97 17.81
N ASP A 74 -6.28 8.46 19.03
CA ASP A 74 -5.05 9.15 19.46
C ASP A 74 -3.81 8.26 19.42
N VAL A 75 -3.96 6.98 19.77
CA VAL A 75 -2.88 5.99 19.72
C VAL A 75 -2.41 5.83 18.28
N GLN A 76 -3.35 5.71 17.35
CA GLN A 76 -3.02 5.58 15.92
C GLN A 76 -2.42 6.87 15.36
N TYR A 77 -2.99 8.03 15.71
CA TYR A 77 -2.42 9.34 15.36
C TYR A 77 -0.96 9.46 15.82
N SER A 78 -0.70 9.19 17.10
CA SER A 78 0.63 9.30 17.69
C SER A 78 1.63 8.35 17.06
N LYS A 79 1.22 7.10 16.75
CA LYS A 79 2.06 6.14 16.02
C LYS A 79 2.45 6.68 14.64
N ILE A 80 1.48 7.20 13.87
CA ILE A 80 1.71 7.72 12.52
C ILE A 80 2.66 8.93 12.58
N GLN A 81 2.43 9.87 13.50
CA GLN A 81 3.27 11.05 13.66
C GLN A 81 4.72 10.68 13.97
N ARG A 82 4.94 9.75 14.91
CA ARG A 82 6.28 9.22 15.22
C ARG A 82 6.94 8.61 13.98
N LEU A 83 6.23 7.81 13.19
CA LEU A 83 6.80 7.19 12.00
C LEU A 83 7.11 8.20 10.89
N ILE A 84 6.33 9.27 10.76
CA ILE A 84 6.67 10.40 9.89
C ILE A 84 7.95 11.08 10.37
N GLU A 85 8.09 11.35 11.66
CA GLU A 85 9.30 11.96 12.24
C GLU A 85 10.53 11.06 12.00
N VAL A 86 10.42 9.76 12.26
CA VAL A 86 11.50 8.78 11.99
C VAL A 86 11.92 8.78 10.52
N GLY A 87 10.97 8.85 9.58
CA GLY A 87 11.29 8.94 8.15
C GLY A 87 12.15 10.16 7.81
N ILE A 88 11.85 11.31 8.42
CA ILE A 88 12.65 12.54 8.27
C ILE A 88 14.03 12.37 8.92
N GLU A 89 14.10 11.79 10.11
CA GLU A 89 15.35 11.56 10.86
C GLU A 89 16.30 10.59 10.15
N GLU A 90 15.77 9.57 9.48
CA GLU A 90 16.53 8.59 8.69
C GLU A 90 16.97 9.13 7.31
N GLY A 91 16.55 10.36 6.96
CA GLY A 91 17.02 11.06 5.76
C GLY A 91 16.17 10.85 4.51
N ALA A 92 14.94 10.31 4.64
CA ALA A 92 14.00 10.31 3.52
C ALA A 92 13.61 11.74 3.13
N LEU A 93 13.39 11.98 1.84
CA LEU A 93 12.93 13.28 1.37
C LEU A 93 11.44 13.44 1.66
N LEU A 94 11.07 14.38 2.52
CA LEU A 94 9.67 14.76 2.71
C LEU A 94 9.17 15.57 1.51
N VAL A 95 8.41 14.94 0.62
CA VAL A 95 7.91 15.54 -0.63
C VAL A 95 6.71 16.46 -0.39
N THR A 96 5.77 16.01 0.43
CA THR A 96 4.63 16.79 0.93
C THR A 96 4.08 16.19 2.23
N GLY A 97 3.17 16.91 2.88
CA GLY A 97 2.62 16.53 4.17
C GLY A 97 3.60 16.73 5.32
N GLY A 98 3.80 15.70 6.13
CA GLY A 98 4.70 15.73 7.29
C GLY A 98 3.97 15.79 8.63
N PRO A 99 4.70 16.07 9.72
CA PRO A 99 4.13 16.06 11.06
C PRO A 99 3.10 17.17 11.26
N GLY A 100 2.31 17.01 12.32
CA GLY A 100 1.18 17.86 12.68
C GLY A 100 -0.12 17.50 11.98
N ARG A 101 -1.15 18.29 12.32
CA ARG A 101 -2.47 18.25 11.69
C ARG A 101 -2.48 19.18 10.47
N PRO A 102 -3.39 18.97 9.50
CA PRO A 102 -3.66 19.96 8.46
C PRO A 102 -4.06 21.31 9.05
N GLU A 103 -3.76 22.38 8.32
CA GLU A 103 -4.11 23.74 8.74
C GLU A 103 -5.63 23.88 8.95
N GLY A 104 -6.02 24.64 9.99
CA GLY A 104 -7.43 24.84 10.34
C GLY A 104 -8.09 23.69 11.12
N LEU A 105 -7.44 22.52 11.26
CA LEU A 105 -7.96 21.38 12.01
C LEU A 105 -7.25 21.23 13.37
N ASN A 106 -7.81 21.87 14.41
CA ASN A 106 -7.23 21.85 15.77
C ASN A 106 -7.83 20.78 16.70
N ARG A 107 -8.88 20.07 16.26
CA ARG A 107 -9.54 18.99 17.01
C ARG A 107 -9.77 17.81 16.09
N GLY A 108 -9.57 16.60 16.61
CA GLY A 108 -9.62 15.36 15.84
C GLY A 108 -8.23 14.85 15.46
N TYR A 109 -8.17 13.61 14.98
CA TYR A 109 -6.93 12.90 14.69
C TYR A 109 -6.61 12.95 13.19
N TYR A 110 -6.51 14.16 12.65
CA TYR A 110 -6.26 14.36 11.23
C TYR A 110 -4.78 14.28 10.90
N ILE A 111 -4.43 13.49 9.89
CA ILE A 111 -3.06 13.37 9.39
C ILE A 111 -2.95 14.15 8.07
N ARG A 112 -1.82 14.82 7.86
CA ARG A 112 -1.49 15.42 6.56
C ARG A 112 -1.12 14.29 5.59
N PRO A 113 -1.74 14.18 4.40
CA PRO A 113 -1.35 13.16 3.41
C PRO A 113 0.13 13.34 3.09
N THR A 114 0.92 12.32 3.37
CA THR A 114 2.38 12.43 3.42
C THR A 114 3.02 11.53 2.38
N VAL A 115 3.97 12.07 1.64
CA VAL A 115 4.76 11.33 0.66
C VAL A 115 6.23 11.50 0.99
N PHE A 116 6.94 10.38 1.10
CA PHE A 116 8.39 10.33 1.17
C PHE A 116 8.97 9.84 -0.15
N GLY A 117 10.04 10.51 -0.61
CA GLY A 117 10.87 10.08 -1.73
C GLY A 117 12.27 9.67 -1.26
N HIS A 118 13.03 9.04 -2.15
CA HIS A 118 14.37 8.52 -1.88
C HIS A 118 14.42 7.58 -0.66
N VAL A 119 13.33 6.84 -0.44
CA VAL A 119 13.27 5.87 0.65
C VAL A 119 14.11 4.66 0.28
N THR A 120 14.98 4.23 1.19
CA THR A 120 15.78 3.01 1.02
C THR A 120 15.13 1.82 1.74
N PRO A 121 15.39 0.56 1.31
CA PRO A 121 14.74 -0.62 1.90
C PRO A 121 15.01 -0.83 3.39
N ASP A 122 16.09 -0.29 3.94
CA ASP A 122 16.48 -0.41 5.34
C ASP A 122 15.80 0.61 6.27
N MET A 123 15.21 1.68 5.73
CA MET A 123 14.48 2.68 6.53
C MET A 123 13.27 2.06 7.24
N THR A 124 12.99 2.55 8.45
CA THR A 124 11.85 2.13 9.27
C THR A 124 10.53 2.30 8.52
N ILE A 125 10.36 3.42 7.81
CA ILE A 125 9.15 3.72 7.02
C ILE A 125 8.96 2.82 5.77
N ALA A 126 9.95 1.99 5.43
CA ALA A 126 9.85 0.95 4.39
C ALA A 126 9.59 -0.45 4.95
N ARG A 127 9.80 -0.63 6.27
CA ARG A 127 9.75 -1.93 6.96
C ARG A 127 8.52 -2.08 7.86
N GLU A 128 8.17 -1.03 8.60
CA GLU A 128 7.04 -1.03 9.53
C GLU A 128 5.75 -0.59 8.85
N GLU A 129 4.64 -1.25 9.22
CA GLU A 129 3.31 -0.81 8.81
C GLU A 129 2.92 0.48 9.57
N ILE A 130 2.76 1.58 8.83
CA ILE A 130 2.36 2.88 9.37
C ILE A 130 0.86 2.91 9.69
N PHE A 131 0.03 2.40 8.78
CA PHE A 131 -1.45 2.36 8.89
C PHE A 131 -2.08 3.77 8.99
N GLY A 132 -1.60 4.67 8.12
CA GLY A 132 -2.03 6.05 7.93
C GLY A 132 -1.73 6.50 6.49
N PRO A 133 -2.13 7.72 6.09
CA PRO A 133 -1.99 8.18 4.71
C PRO A 133 -0.54 8.65 4.44
N VAL A 134 0.39 7.69 4.47
CA VAL A 134 1.83 7.89 4.29
C VAL A 134 2.35 6.93 3.23
N LEU A 135 2.89 7.47 2.14
CA LEU A 135 3.45 6.72 1.03
C LEU A 135 4.97 6.83 1.00
N SER A 136 5.66 5.69 0.92
CA SER A 136 7.11 5.61 0.71
C SER A 136 7.40 5.29 -0.75
N ILE A 137 8.06 6.20 -1.47
CA ILE A 137 8.50 6.03 -2.86
C ILE A 137 9.99 5.67 -2.88
N MET A 138 10.29 4.58 -3.55
CA MET A 138 11.60 3.94 -3.57
C MET A 138 12.06 3.77 -5.03
N PRO A 139 13.26 4.23 -5.40
CA PRO A 139 13.81 3.98 -6.74
C PRO A 139 14.30 2.53 -6.85
N TYR A 140 14.34 2.01 -8.08
CA TYR A 140 15.04 0.77 -8.43
C TYR A 140 15.71 0.90 -9.81
N GLU A 141 16.81 0.19 -10.05
CA GLU A 141 17.55 0.20 -11.32
C GLU A 141 17.14 -0.93 -12.26
N THR A 142 16.75 -2.09 -11.70
CA THR A 142 16.35 -3.26 -12.49
C THR A 142 15.04 -3.89 -12.00
N GLU A 143 14.35 -4.61 -12.88
CA GLU A 143 13.15 -5.37 -12.49
C GLU A 143 13.46 -6.42 -11.41
N GLU A 144 14.60 -7.12 -11.54
CA GLU A 144 15.07 -8.07 -10.53
C GLU A 144 15.21 -7.43 -9.15
N GLU A 145 15.77 -6.22 -9.10
CA GLU A 145 15.88 -5.44 -7.87
C GLU A 145 14.50 -5.02 -7.35
N ALA A 146 13.59 -4.53 -8.20
CA ALA A 146 12.24 -4.18 -7.80
C ALA A 146 11.50 -5.36 -7.15
N ILE A 147 11.64 -6.56 -7.73
CA ILE A 147 11.05 -7.79 -7.20
C ILE A 147 11.75 -8.21 -5.90
N ALA A 148 13.07 -8.05 -5.80
CA ALA A 148 13.81 -8.34 -4.57
C ALA A 148 13.36 -7.42 -3.42
N ILE A 149 13.33 -6.10 -3.64
CA ILE A 149 12.83 -5.11 -2.66
C ILE A 149 11.35 -5.38 -2.33
N GLY A 150 10.53 -5.66 -3.35
CA GLY A 150 9.12 -5.97 -3.20
C GLY A 150 8.86 -7.17 -2.29
N ASN A 151 9.73 -8.18 -2.34
CA ASN A 151 9.68 -9.37 -1.50
C ASN A 151 10.45 -9.26 -0.18
N ASP A 152 11.35 -8.29 -0.03
CA ASP A 152 12.13 -8.02 1.17
C ASP A 152 11.29 -7.32 2.25
N THR A 153 10.43 -8.12 2.87
CA THR A 153 9.55 -7.73 3.97
C THR A 153 9.07 -8.98 4.71
N VAL A 154 8.76 -8.81 6.00
CA VAL A 154 8.13 -9.86 6.81
C VAL A 154 6.66 -10.09 6.42
N TYR A 155 6.04 -9.12 5.75
CA TYR A 155 4.64 -9.17 5.32
C TYR A 155 4.49 -9.76 3.91
N GLY A 156 3.26 -10.11 3.56
CA GLY A 156 2.90 -10.68 2.26
C GLY A 156 1.38 -10.72 2.04
N LEU A 157 0.67 -9.63 2.37
CA LEU A 157 -0.78 -9.58 2.16
C LEU A 157 -1.13 -9.30 0.69
N ALA A 158 -0.81 -8.08 0.23
CA ALA A 158 -1.08 -7.62 -1.12
C ALA A 158 0.16 -7.07 -1.83
N ALA A 159 0.20 -7.23 -3.14
CA ALA A 159 1.14 -6.58 -4.05
C ALA A 159 0.41 -6.00 -5.27
N TYR A 160 1.05 -5.05 -5.93
CA TYR A 160 0.51 -4.37 -7.10
C TYR A 160 1.60 -4.27 -8.16
N VAL A 161 1.23 -4.43 -9.44
CA VAL A 161 2.14 -4.35 -10.58
C VAL A 161 1.49 -3.53 -11.69
N GLN A 162 2.19 -2.50 -12.17
CA GLN A 162 1.70 -1.59 -13.20
C GLN A 162 2.55 -1.74 -14.46
N SER A 163 1.91 -1.93 -15.62
CA SER A 163 2.59 -2.14 -16.91
C SER A 163 1.62 -1.94 -18.06
N ARG A 164 2.11 -1.52 -19.22
CA ARG A 164 1.32 -1.49 -20.47
C ARG A 164 1.27 -2.86 -21.14
N ASP A 165 2.26 -3.72 -20.90
CA ASP A 165 2.24 -5.13 -21.29
C ASP A 165 1.65 -6.01 -20.17
N ILE A 166 0.43 -6.53 -20.39
CA ILE A 166 -0.24 -7.39 -19.41
C ILE A 166 0.50 -8.72 -19.17
N ASP A 167 1.18 -9.26 -20.18
CA ASP A 167 1.95 -10.49 -20.01
C ASP A 167 3.24 -10.24 -19.23
N HIS A 168 3.81 -9.03 -19.36
CA HIS A 168 4.89 -8.57 -18.49
C HIS A 168 4.45 -8.43 -17.04
N ALA A 169 3.35 -7.73 -16.80
CA ALA A 169 2.77 -7.62 -15.46
C ALA A 169 2.53 -9.00 -14.82
N ARG A 170 1.98 -9.96 -15.58
CA ARG A 170 1.76 -11.35 -15.11
C ARG A 170 3.05 -12.06 -14.72
N ARG A 171 4.13 -11.93 -15.50
CA ARG A 171 5.44 -12.54 -15.17
C ARG A 171 6.01 -11.99 -13.86
N VAL A 172 5.93 -10.68 -13.66
CA VAL A 172 6.37 -10.03 -12.42
C VAL A 172 5.49 -10.45 -11.25
N ALA A 173 4.17 -10.44 -11.44
CA ALA A 173 3.19 -10.81 -10.42
C ALA A 173 3.39 -12.24 -9.89
N ALA A 174 3.69 -13.20 -10.77
CA ALA A 174 3.98 -14.58 -10.38
C ALA A 174 5.21 -14.73 -9.47
N ARG A 175 6.10 -13.73 -9.45
CA ARG A 175 7.31 -13.69 -8.59
C ARG A 175 7.05 -12.98 -7.25
N MET A 176 5.89 -12.37 -7.05
CA MET A 176 5.54 -11.69 -5.81
C MET A 176 5.04 -12.68 -4.76
N ARG A 177 5.62 -12.64 -3.56
CA ARG A 177 5.24 -13.48 -2.41
C ARG A 177 4.18 -12.77 -1.56
N ALA A 178 3.02 -12.55 -2.14
CA ALA A 178 1.83 -12.00 -1.50
C ALA A 178 0.61 -12.87 -1.81
N GLY A 179 -0.42 -12.82 -0.97
CA GLY A 179 -1.63 -13.61 -1.20
C GLY A 179 -2.53 -13.08 -2.30
N SER A 180 -2.51 -11.76 -2.51
CA SER A 180 -3.19 -11.10 -3.64
C SER A 180 -2.18 -10.25 -4.40
N VAL A 181 -2.25 -10.30 -5.74
CA VAL A 181 -1.44 -9.44 -6.62
C VAL A 181 -2.36 -8.78 -7.65
N TYR A 182 -2.39 -7.46 -7.65
CA TYR A 182 -3.29 -6.65 -8.45
C TYR A 182 -2.55 -6.02 -9.63
N LEU A 183 -3.03 -6.27 -10.86
CA LEU A 183 -2.43 -5.74 -12.07
C LEU A 183 -3.21 -4.52 -12.55
N ASN A 184 -2.55 -3.37 -12.73
CA ASN A 184 -3.14 -2.16 -13.29
C ASN A 184 -4.39 -1.64 -12.55
N TYR A 185 -4.42 -1.80 -11.22
CA TYR A 185 -5.51 -1.35 -10.33
C TYR A 185 -6.90 -1.83 -10.77
N PRO A 186 -7.17 -3.16 -10.71
CA PRO A 186 -8.48 -3.70 -11.04
C PRO A 186 -9.52 -3.31 -9.98
N ASP A 187 -10.79 -3.47 -10.33
CA ASP A 187 -11.87 -3.38 -9.34
C ASP A 187 -11.75 -4.50 -8.29
N TRP A 188 -12.32 -4.26 -7.12
CA TRP A 188 -12.37 -5.24 -6.05
C TRP A 188 -13.22 -6.45 -6.45
N ASP A 189 -12.68 -7.66 -6.29
CA ASP A 189 -13.35 -8.91 -6.65
C ASP A 189 -13.36 -9.88 -5.46
N THR A 190 -14.54 -10.06 -4.84
CA THR A 190 -14.75 -11.02 -3.75
C THR A 190 -14.81 -12.48 -4.21
N SER A 191 -14.70 -12.72 -5.52
CA SER A 191 -14.56 -14.06 -6.12
C SER A 191 -13.10 -14.52 -6.13
N ALA A 192 -12.16 -13.63 -5.83
CA ALA A 192 -10.76 -13.97 -5.58
C ALA A 192 -10.52 -14.22 -4.08
N PRO A 193 -9.71 -15.22 -3.71
CA PRO A 193 -9.34 -15.43 -2.30
C PRO A 193 -8.47 -14.27 -1.80
N PHE A 194 -8.70 -13.88 -0.55
CA PHE A 194 -7.93 -12.84 0.13
C PHE A 194 -7.25 -13.42 1.38
N GLY A 195 -6.01 -13.02 1.68
CA GLY A 195 -5.29 -13.44 2.88
C GLY A 195 -3.78 -13.43 2.71
N GLY A 196 -3.05 -13.58 3.81
CA GLY A 196 -1.61 -13.34 3.85
C GLY A 196 -0.71 -14.52 3.44
N TYR A 197 0.47 -14.16 2.95
CA TYR A 197 1.70 -14.96 3.05
C TYR A 197 2.52 -14.47 4.25
N LYS A 198 3.52 -15.25 4.68
CA LYS A 198 4.49 -14.89 5.73
C LYS A 198 3.80 -14.44 7.02
N GLN A 199 4.14 -13.27 7.57
CA GLN A 199 3.53 -12.77 8.82
C GLN A 199 2.19 -12.07 8.62
N SER A 200 1.67 -11.99 7.38
CA SER A 200 0.35 -11.39 7.12
C SER A 200 -0.83 -12.31 7.41
N GLY A 201 -0.59 -13.52 7.93
CA GLY A 201 -1.64 -14.43 8.41
C GLY A 201 -1.58 -15.82 7.81
N ASN A 202 -2.51 -16.67 8.27
CA ASN A 202 -2.75 -18.03 7.78
C ASN A 202 -4.25 -18.20 7.51
N GLY A 203 -4.62 -19.01 6.51
CA GLY A 203 -6.01 -19.14 6.04
C GLY A 203 -6.33 -18.20 4.87
N ARG A 204 -7.54 -18.28 4.34
CA ARG A 204 -8.05 -17.40 3.27
C ARG A 204 -9.48 -17.01 3.56
N GLU A 205 -9.82 -15.77 3.28
CA GLU A 205 -11.19 -15.27 3.25
C GLU A 205 -11.66 -15.11 1.80
N TYR A 206 -12.96 -14.92 1.62
CA TYR A 206 -13.65 -14.72 0.34
C TYR A 206 -13.61 -15.95 -0.58
N ALA A 207 -14.36 -15.86 -1.69
CA ALA A 207 -14.56 -16.92 -2.66
C ALA A 207 -14.95 -18.27 -2.02
N ASP A 208 -14.80 -19.36 -2.77
CA ASP A 208 -15.00 -20.73 -2.27
C ASP A 208 -13.90 -21.16 -1.29
N TRP A 209 -12.82 -20.38 -1.14
CA TRP A 209 -11.72 -20.72 -0.24
C TRP A 209 -12.07 -20.45 1.22
N GLY A 210 -12.74 -19.33 1.49
CA GLY A 210 -13.06 -18.92 2.86
C GLY A 210 -14.04 -19.84 3.58
N ILE A 211 -14.97 -20.49 2.87
CA ILE A 211 -15.92 -21.40 3.51
C ILE A 211 -15.22 -22.62 4.11
N HIS A 212 -14.08 -23.06 3.55
CA HIS A 212 -13.36 -24.23 4.04
C HIS A 212 -12.81 -24.04 5.46
N ASP A 213 -12.51 -22.81 5.87
CA ASP A 213 -12.05 -22.51 7.24
C ASP A 213 -13.19 -22.66 8.29
N PHE A 214 -14.45 -22.77 7.85
CA PHE A 214 -15.64 -22.99 8.69
C PHE A 214 -16.21 -24.42 8.58
N LEU A 215 -15.53 -25.33 7.89
CA LEU A 215 -15.97 -26.71 7.69
C LEU A 215 -15.05 -27.70 8.41
N GLU A 216 -15.64 -28.73 9.00
CA GLU A 216 -14.90 -29.89 9.53
C GLU A 216 -14.79 -31.00 8.47
N ILE A 217 -13.61 -31.62 8.36
CA ILE A 217 -13.39 -32.74 7.44
C ILE A 217 -13.65 -34.06 8.17
N LYS A 218 -14.65 -34.82 7.72
CA LYS A 218 -15.02 -36.11 8.30
C LYS A 218 -14.87 -37.26 7.30
N GLY A 219 -13.95 -38.18 7.58
CA GLY A 219 -13.88 -39.47 6.91
C GLY A 219 -14.75 -40.51 7.61
N ILE A 220 -15.61 -41.20 6.87
CA ILE A 220 -16.38 -42.35 7.38
C ILE A 220 -15.95 -43.60 6.58
N VAL A 221 -15.33 -44.56 7.26
CA VAL A 221 -14.80 -45.79 6.66
C VAL A 221 -15.76 -46.94 6.93
N GLY A 222 -15.95 -47.84 5.96
CA GLY A 222 -16.85 -49.00 6.11
C GLY A 222 -18.34 -48.67 6.03
N TRP A 223 -18.73 -47.57 5.36
CA TRP A 223 -20.12 -47.11 5.25
C TRP A 223 -21.12 -48.17 4.71
N GLY A 224 -20.62 -49.17 3.98
CA GLY A 224 -21.39 -50.30 3.49
C GLY A 224 -20.79 -51.67 3.82
N ALA A 225 -19.96 -51.77 4.86
CA ALA A 225 -19.48 -53.04 5.38
C ALA A 225 -20.52 -53.68 6.32
#